data_AF-A0A3D2RSW2-F1
#
_entry.id   AF-A0A3D2RSW2-F1
#
_cell.length_a   1.000
_cell.length_b   1.000
_cell.length_c   1.000
_cell.angle_alpha   90.00
_cell.angle_beta   90.00
_cell.angle_gamma   90.00
#
_symmetry.space_group_name_H-M   'P 1'
#
loop_
_entity.id
_entity.type
_entity.pdbx_description
1 polymer ?
#
loop_
_entity_poly.entity_id
_entity_poly.type
_entity_poly.pdbx_seq_one_letter_code
_entity_poly.pdbx_strand_id
1 'polypeptide(L)' 'MSNVTSIMPLGYAIPTIDLAGQTHRQIVVDKEEGQYLGHVSTVLLEDQQTIIAVYPKGHGNGAVV' A
#
# COMPACT_ATOMS: atom_id res chain seq x y z
N MET A 1 32.54 -4.23 -12.34
CA MET A 1 31.65 -4.87 -11.34
C MET A 1 31.79 -4.08 -10.05
N SER A 2 31.00 -3.02 -9.88
CA SER A 2 31.09 -2.12 -8.72
C SER A 2 30.15 -2.60 -7.62
N ASN A 3 30.73 -3.12 -6.53
CA ASN A 3 30.02 -3.37 -5.28
C ASN A 3 29.58 -2.03 -4.69
N VAL A 4 28.32 -1.68 -4.87
CA VAL A 4 27.70 -0.57 -4.14
C VAL A 4 27.51 -1.06 -2.71
N THR A 5 28.35 -0.58 -1.79
CA THR A 5 28.18 -0.79 -0.36
C THR A 5 26.87 -0.12 0.06
N SER A 6 25.82 -0.91 0.26
CA SER A 6 24.55 -0.43 0.82
C SER A 6 24.84 0.12 2.22
N ILE A 7 24.63 1.42 2.41
CA ILE A 7 24.68 2.04 3.72
C ILE A 7 23.49 1.53 4.52
N MET A 8 23.72 0.57 5.42
CA MET A 8 22.67 0.13 6.35
C MET A 8 22.35 1.29 7.30
N PRO A 9 21.07 1.65 7.49
CA PRO A 9 20.70 2.70 8.44
C PRO A 9 21.11 2.30 9.86
N LEU A 10 21.46 3.30 10.67
CA LEU A 10 21.80 3.07 12.08
C LEU A 10 20.65 2.33 12.79
N GLY A 11 20.99 1.27 13.53
CA GLY A 11 20.05 0.52 14.35
C GLY A 11 19.42 -0.71 13.69
N TYR A 12 19.70 -0.97 12.40
CA TYR A 12 19.21 -2.17 11.71
C TYR A 12 20.35 -3.16 11.47
N ALA A 13 20.09 -4.44 11.76
CA ALA A 13 21.02 -5.54 11.51
C ALA A 13 20.82 -6.23 10.15
N ILE A 14 19.82 -5.78 9.39
CA ILE A 14 19.45 -6.34 8.08
C ILE A 14 19.38 -5.22 7.03
N PRO A 15 19.58 -5.53 5.73
CA PRO A 15 19.42 -4.55 4.67
C PRO A 15 18.02 -3.95 4.67
N THR A 16 17.94 -2.63 4.54
CA THR A 16 16.69 -1.90 4.42
C THR A 16 16.50 -1.40 3.00
N ILE A 17 15.26 -1.34 2.53
CA ILE A 17 14.89 -0.71 1.27
C ILE A 17 13.87 0.39 1.55
N ASP A 18 14.12 1.59 1.05
CA ASP A 18 13.13 2.68 1.05
C ASP A 18 12.21 2.54 -0.17
N LEU A 19 10.91 2.38 0.09
CA LEU A 19 9.89 2.23 -0.94
C LEU A 19 9.14 3.54 -1.23
N ALA A 20 9.37 4.61 -0.47
CA ALA A 20 8.59 5.85 -0.54
C ALA A 20 8.57 6.46 -1.95
N GLY A 21 9.71 6.43 -2.65
CA GLY A 21 9.84 6.93 -4.03
C GLY A 21 9.57 5.90 -5.13
N GLN A 22 9.31 4.63 -4.81
CA GLN A 22 9.21 3.55 -5.81
C GLN A 22 7.80 3.44 -6.40
N THR A 23 7.34 4.47 -7.08
CA THR A 23 5.99 4.55 -7.68
C THR A 23 5.71 3.45 -8.69
N HIS A 24 6.73 2.93 -9.39
CA HIS A 24 6.59 1.81 -10.33
C HIS A 24 6.10 0.50 -9.69
N ARG A 25 6.15 0.38 -8.36
CA ARG A 25 5.62 -0.78 -7.60
C ARG A 25 4.21 -0.56 -7.08
N GLN A 26 3.67 0.64 -7.26
CA GLN A 26 2.37 1.03 -6.75
C GLN A 26 1.35 0.93 -7.88
N ILE A 27 0.22 0.30 -7.60
CA ILE A 27 -0.90 0.17 -8.54
C ILE A 27 -2.14 0.70 -7.83
N VAL A 28 -2.85 1.61 -8.48
CA VAL A 28 -4.15 2.09 -8.00
C VAL A 28 -5.19 1.05 -8.37
N VAL A 29 -5.82 0.45 -7.35
CA VAL A 29 -6.83 -0.61 -7.54
C VAL A 29 -8.23 -0.03 -7.66
N ASP A 30 -8.54 1.04 -6.92
CA ASP A 30 -9.82 1.75 -6.98
C ASP A 30 -9.63 3.23 -6.61
N LYS A 31 -10.49 4.10 -7.14
CA LYS A 31 -10.52 5.55 -6.87
C LYS A 31 -11.90 6.12 -7.18
N GLU A 32 -12.44 6.87 -6.23
CA GLU A 32 -13.65 7.67 -6.41
C GLU A 32 -13.30 9.16 -6.31
N GLU A 33 -13.76 9.97 -7.26
CA GLU A 33 -13.45 11.40 -7.27
C GLU A 33 -14.16 12.11 -6.11
N GLY A 34 -13.42 12.95 -5.39
CA GLY A 34 -13.96 13.74 -4.28
C GLY A 34 -14.32 12.94 -3.02
N GLN A 35 -13.94 11.66 -2.96
CA GLN A 35 -14.28 10.78 -1.84
C GLN A 35 -13.06 9.95 -1.44
N TYR A 36 -12.64 10.05 -0.18
CA TYR A 36 -11.76 9.03 0.38
C TYR A 36 -12.56 7.82 0.88
N LEU A 37 -12.13 6.65 0.42
CA LEU A 37 -12.86 5.39 0.56
C LEU A 37 -12.67 4.71 1.93
N GLY A 38 -11.84 5.27 2.81
CA GLY A 38 -11.59 4.70 4.13
C GLY A 38 -10.51 3.61 4.14
N HIS A 39 -10.30 3.02 5.32
CA HIS A 39 -9.42 1.86 5.47
C HIS A 39 -10.09 0.63 4.86
N VAL A 40 -9.50 0.12 3.78
CA VAL A 40 -10.00 -1.06 3.08
C VAL A 40 -9.78 -2.33 3.90
N SER A 41 -10.79 -3.19 3.96
CA SER A 41 -10.63 -4.58 4.39
C SER A 41 -10.54 -5.49 3.17
N THR A 42 -9.57 -6.41 3.14
CA THR A 42 -9.36 -7.31 2.00
C THR A 42 -9.33 -8.77 2.40
N VAL A 43 -9.70 -9.65 1.47
CA VAL A 43 -9.47 -11.10 1.56
C VAL A 43 -9.05 -11.65 0.20
N LEU A 44 -8.04 -12.52 0.18
CA LEU A 44 -7.67 -13.29 -1.00
C LEU A 44 -8.56 -14.54 -1.05
N LEU A 45 -9.20 -14.78 -2.20
CA LEU A 45 -10.06 -15.93 -2.40
C LEU A 45 -9.26 -17.22 -2.64
N GLU A 46 -9.95 -18.36 -2.55
CA GLU A 46 -9.37 -19.69 -2.68
C GLU A 46 -8.71 -19.96 -4.04
N ASP A 47 -9.10 -19.21 -5.08
CA ASP A 47 -8.49 -19.27 -6.41
C ASP A 47 -7.07 -18.68 -6.46
N GLN A 48 -6.60 -18.09 -5.35
CA GLN A 48 -5.29 -17.46 -5.16
C GLN A 48 -4.99 -16.33 -6.15
N GLN A 49 -6.03 -15.78 -6.78
CA GLN A 49 -5.90 -14.78 -7.83
C GLN A 49 -6.84 -13.60 -7.60
N THR A 50 -8.02 -13.86 -7.04
CA THR A 50 -9.04 -12.84 -6.83
C THR A 50 -8.95 -12.28 -5.42
N ILE A 51 -8.86 -10.96 -5.31
CA ILE A 51 -8.92 -10.24 -4.04
C ILE A 51 -10.28 -9.54 -3.96
N ILE A 52 -11.02 -9.75 -2.88
CA ILE A 52 -12.18 -8.93 -2.54
C ILE A 52 -11.69 -7.76 -1.67
N ALA A 53 -12.08 -6.56 -2.04
CA ALA A 53 -11.88 -5.34 -1.27
C ALA A 53 -13.24 -4.78 -0.83
N VAL A 54 -13.38 -4.47 0.47
CA VAL A 54 -14.57 -3.84 1.03
C VAL A 54 -14.18 -2.52 1.67
N TYR A 55 -14.88 -1.46 1.27
CA TYR A 55 -14.63 -0.10 1.73
C TYR A 55 -15.70 0.34 2.74
N PRO A 56 -15.32 0.99 3.85
CA PRO A 56 -16.26 1.52 4.84
C PRO A 56 -16.92 2.83 4.34
N LYS A 57 -17.59 2.77 3.19
CA LYS A 57 -18.31 3.91 2.62
C LYS A 57 -19.38 4.40 3.61
N GLY A 58 -19.19 5.59 4.16
CA GLY A 58 -20.11 6.21 5.12
C GLY A 58 -19.96 5.79 6.59
N HIS A 59 -18.94 5.03 6.97
CA HIS A 59 -18.68 4.73 8.39
C HIS A 59 -18.06 5.95 9.08
N GLY A 60 -18.84 6.61 9.95
CA GLY A 60 -18.43 7.82 10.69
C GLY A 60 -18.96 9.17 10.17
N ASN A 61 -20.18 9.25 9.63
CA ASN A 61 -21.01 10.48 9.48
C ASN A 61 -20.41 11.79 8.89
N GLY A 62 -19.30 11.78 8.16
CA GLY A 62 -18.81 12.99 7.46
C GLY A 62 -17.89 12.67 6.29
N ALA A 63 -17.98 13.45 5.20
CA ALA A 63 -17.16 13.28 4.00
C ALA A 63 -15.67 13.33 4.36
N VAL A 64 -14.89 12.41 3.79
CA VAL A 64 -13.44 12.59 3.84
C VAL A 64 -13.04 13.49 2.67
N VAL A 65 -12.66 14.72 3.02
CA VAL A 65 -12.11 15.77 2.14
C VAL A 65 -10.76 15.34 1.57
#